data_AF-R8MQZ4-F1
#
_entry.id   AF-R8MQZ4-F1
#
_cell.length_a   1.000
_cell.length_b   1.000
_cell.length_c   1.000
_cell.angle_alpha   90.00
_cell.angle_beta   90.00
_cell.angle_gamma   90.00
#
_symmetry.space_group_name_H-M   'P 1'
#
loop_
_entity.id
_entity.type
_entity.pdbx_description
1 polymer ?
#
loop_
_entity_poly.entity_id
_entity_poly.type
_entity_poly.pdbx_seq_one_letter_code
_entity_poly.pdbx_strand_id
1 'polypeptide(L)'
;MITIGWLGSVFKRNKELEFMVDLDLIADTANRVHMKRLAIDTCVSFLGRTISQSEFRVRNGKAFEKNELYYRLNVRPNKNMTASTFWERFIRKLIYDNECLVIQADDGDLLIADGFQHNEYAVFEDTFTDVIVKDYTFKRSFKQSEVIHLKYRNDKLSPLIDGLFADYGDLFGRLLNSQKRKNQVRGTVDMDIIGAKTEEQIAKLQEFIDKMYKAIGTKDIAIVPQQKGINYNEIYNGVANGPSVEEINKVTNGFLNQVAMVIGIPTALLYGEMADVEKQTKNYMLFTVRPLLKKLSDEANVKFFEMNEYLSGQKIEVKAVSYQSIFDLATSIDKLISSSAFTGNEIRSEVDYESSDDPNLDIHHITKNYTKLNESEGGDK
;
A
#
# COMPACT_ATOMS: atom_id res chain seq x y z
N MET A 1 50.67 -34.54 27.28
CA MET A 1 50.07 -33.75 26.18
C MET A 1 48.92 -34.58 25.62
N ILE A 2 47.81 -33.98 25.20
CA ILE A 2 46.53 -34.57 24.74
C ILE A 2 45.40 -34.50 25.78
N THR A 3 44.78 -33.33 25.90
CA THR A 3 43.40 -33.11 26.41
C THR A 3 42.87 -31.78 25.85
N ILE A 4 42.74 -31.65 24.52
CA ILE A 4 42.17 -30.43 23.88
C ILE A 4 41.12 -30.73 22.77
N GLY A 5 40.89 -32.00 22.41
CA GLY A 5 39.97 -32.34 21.30
C GLY A 5 38.48 -32.23 21.61
N TRP A 6 38.06 -32.53 22.84
CA TRP A 6 36.63 -32.65 23.20
C TRP A 6 35.95 -31.31 23.47
N LEU A 7 36.65 -30.37 24.12
CA LEU A 7 36.12 -29.02 24.35
C LEU A 7 35.97 -28.25 23.02
N GLY A 8 36.90 -28.41 22.08
CA GLY A 8 36.83 -27.76 20.77
C GLY A 8 35.67 -28.24 19.89
N SER A 9 35.26 -29.51 19.99
CA SER A 9 34.13 -30.05 19.20
C SER A 9 32.77 -29.65 19.77
N VAL A 10 32.64 -29.53 21.09
CA VAL A 10 31.45 -28.98 21.76
C VAL A 10 31.30 -27.48 21.47
N PHE A 11 32.40 -26.72 21.51
CA PHE A 11 32.39 -25.30 21.14
C PHE A 11 32.09 -25.06 19.65
N LYS A 12 32.53 -25.94 18.74
CA LYS A 12 32.18 -25.87 17.32
C LYS A 12 30.72 -26.23 17.05
N ARG A 13 30.17 -27.27 17.70
CA ARG A 13 28.73 -27.60 17.64
C ARG A 13 27.87 -26.46 18.19
N ASN A 14 28.27 -25.81 19.28
CA ASN A 14 27.56 -24.62 19.78
C ASN A 14 27.62 -23.45 18.81
N LYS A 15 28.77 -23.18 18.17
CA LYS A 15 28.86 -22.13 17.13
C LYS A 15 28.03 -22.44 15.88
N GLU A 16 27.97 -23.70 15.47
CA GLU A 16 27.12 -24.11 14.33
C GLU A 16 25.63 -24.05 14.66
N LEU A 17 25.24 -24.42 15.90
CA LEU A 17 23.88 -24.24 16.41
C LEU A 17 23.52 -22.76 16.54
N GLU A 18 24.41 -21.92 17.07
CA GLU A 18 24.26 -20.47 17.17
C GLU A 18 24.14 -19.83 15.78
N PHE A 19 24.97 -20.26 14.82
CA PHE A 19 24.91 -19.79 13.43
C PHE A 19 23.64 -20.25 12.69
N MET A 20 23.16 -21.47 12.92
CA MET A 20 21.89 -21.95 12.37
C MET A 20 20.69 -21.23 13.00
N VAL A 21 20.71 -20.99 14.31
CA VAL A 21 19.69 -20.20 15.02
C VAL A 21 19.69 -18.76 14.49
N ASP A 22 20.86 -18.16 14.30
CA ASP A 22 21.00 -16.83 13.70
C ASP A 22 20.51 -16.80 12.24
N LEU A 23 20.82 -17.82 11.43
CA LEU A 23 20.33 -17.91 10.05
C LEU A 23 18.80 -18.06 9.97
N ASP A 24 18.20 -18.88 10.84
CA ASP A 24 16.75 -19.02 10.93
C ASP A 24 16.10 -17.72 11.44
N LEU A 25 16.72 -17.03 12.42
CA LEU A 25 16.27 -15.73 12.91
C LEU A 25 16.35 -14.64 11.82
N ILE A 26 17.41 -14.65 11.02
CA ILE A 26 17.62 -13.75 9.88
C ILE A 26 16.60 -14.05 8.77
N ALA A 27 16.37 -15.33 8.45
CA ALA A 27 15.38 -15.73 7.43
C ALA A 27 13.94 -15.39 7.86
N ASP A 28 13.59 -15.62 9.13
CA ASP A 28 12.29 -15.23 9.68
C ASP A 28 12.11 -13.71 9.67
N THR A 29 13.16 -12.95 10.01
CA THR A 29 13.12 -11.48 9.97
C THR A 29 12.98 -10.97 8.52
N ALA A 30 13.70 -11.56 7.57
CA ALA A 30 13.61 -11.19 6.15
C ALA A 30 12.21 -11.47 5.57
N ASN A 31 11.64 -12.64 5.87
CA ASN A 31 10.29 -13.00 5.42
C ASN A 31 9.21 -12.06 5.99
N ARG A 32 9.32 -11.69 7.27
CA ARG A 32 8.42 -10.72 7.90
C ARG A 32 8.52 -9.35 7.20
N VAL A 33 9.73 -8.83 7.00
CA VAL A 33 9.95 -7.54 6.31
C VAL A 33 9.36 -7.54 4.90
N HIS A 34 9.48 -8.66 4.16
CA HIS A 34 8.88 -8.80 2.84
C HIS A 34 7.35 -8.74 2.87
N MET A 35 6.69 -9.38 3.84
CA MET A 35 5.23 -9.31 3.99
C MET A 35 4.74 -7.89 4.30
N LYS A 36 5.43 -7.19 5.22
CA LYS A 36 5.12 -5.80 5.54
C LYS A 36 5.13 -4.94 4.30
N ARG A 37 6.25 -5.03 3.57
CA ARG A 37 6.49 -4.25 2.36
C ARG A 37 5.47 -4.59 1.29
N LEU A 38 5.15 -5.85 1.08
CA LEU A 38 4.16 -6.28 0.10
C LEU A 38 2.78 -5.68 0.41
N ALA A 39 2.30 -5.78 1.64
CA ALA A 39 0.97 -5.29 2.00
C ALA A 39 0.87 -3.77 1.85
N ILE A 40 1.85 -3.03 2.40
CA ILE A 40 1.87 -1.56 2.32
C ILE A 40 2.05 -1.11 0.87
N ASP A 41 3.04 -1.63 0.14
CA ASP A 41 3.28 -1.25 -1.26
C ASP A 41 2.06 -1.59 -2.13
N THR A 42 1.30 -2.65 -1.84
CA THR A 42 0.06 -2.98 -2.56
C THR A 42 -1.01 -1.90 -2.36
N CYS A 43 -1.31 -1.56 -1.10
CA CYS A 43 -2.31 -0.54 -0.77
C CYS A 43 -1.88 0.85 -1.27
N VAL A 44 -0.62 1.22 -1.06
CA VAL A 44 -0.04 2.49 -1.51
C VAL A 44 -0.06 2.59 -3.03
N SER A 45 0.31 1.53 -3.76
CA SER A 45 0.27 1.54 -5.22
C SER A 45 -1.17 1.67 -5.72
N PHE A 46 -2.13 1.01 -5.08
CA PHE A 46 -3.54 1.12 -5.44
C PHE A 46 -4.07 2.55 -5.28
N LEU A 47 -3.79 3.18 -4.13
CA LEU A 47 -4.15 4.57 -3.86
C LEU A 47 -3.40 5.53 -4.79
N GLY A 48 -2.08 5.36 -4.92
CA GLY A 48 -1.21 6.18 -5.77
C GLY A 48 -1.68 6.21 -7.22
N ARG A 49 -1.99 5.03 -7.80
CA ARG A 49 -2.54 4.91 -9.15
C ARG A 49 -3.89 5.58 -9.32
N THR A 50 -4.72 5.56 -8.26
CA THR A 50 -6.04 6.20 -8.31
C THR A 50 -5.89 7.72 -8.32
N ILE A 51 -5.01 8.26 -7.45
CA ILE A 51 -4.74 9.69 -7.37
C ILE A 51 -4.04 10.19 -8.63
N SER A 52 -3.07 9.45 -9.16
CA SER A 52 -2.29 9.82 -10.35
C SER A 52 -3.10 9.92 -11.63
N GLN A 53 -4.30 9.34 -11.66
CA GLN A 53 -5.25 9.45 -12.77
C GLN A 53 -6.12 10.72 -12.68
N SER A 54 -6.02 11.46 -11.58
CA SER A 54 -6.80 12.69 -11.40
C SER A 54 -6.21 13.82 -12.23
N GLU A 55 -7.08 14.69 -12.75
CA GLU A 55 -6.70 15.83 -13.57
C GLU A 55 -6.75 17.10 -12.72
N PHE A 56 -5.62 17.81 -12.61
CA PHE A 56 -5.47 19.08 -11.93
C PHE A 56 -5.80 20.21 -12.90
N ARG A 57 -7.04 20.68 -12.89
CA ARG A 57 -7.52 21.70 -13.81
C ARG A 57 -7.29 23.08 -13.23
N VAL A 58 -6.61 23.94 -13.97
CA VAL A 58 -6.44 25.35 -13.60
C VAL A 58 -7.62 26.12 -14.20
N ARG A 59 -8.36 26.82 -13.36
CA ARG A 59 -9.53 27.60 -13.73
C ARG A 59 -9.25 29.08 -13.55
N ASN A 60 -9.75 29.90 -14.46
CA ASN A 60 -9.74 31.35 -14.36
C ASN A 60 -11.16 31.87 -14.64
N GLY A 61 -11.92 32.11 -13.56
CA GLY A 61 -13.33 32.47 -13.66
C GLY A 61 -14.18 31.31 -14.19
N LYS A 62 -14.68 31.42 -15.43
CA LYS A 62 -15.56 30.40 -16.05
C LYS A 62 -14.82 29.38 -16.92
N ALA A 63 -13.58 29.64 -17.33
CA ALA A 63 -12.85 28.80 -18.28
C ALA A 63 -11.72 28.00 -17.61
N PHE A 64 -11.40 26.83 -18.17
CA PHE A 64 -10.18 26.10 -17.81
C PHE A 64 -9.00 26.55 -18.69
N GLU A 65 -7.87 26.85 -18.06
CA GLU A 65 -6.64 27.24 -18.73
C GLU A 65 -5.65 26.08 -18.76
N LYS A 66 -5.10 25.80 -19.95
CA LYS A 66 -4.00 24.85 -20.14
C LYS A 66 -2.66 25.58 -20.16
N ASN A 67 -2.35 26.25 -19.06
CA ASN A 67 -1.11 27.03 -18.88
C ASN A 67 0.06 26.14 -18.39
N GLU A 68 1.20 26.77 -18.06
CA GLU A 68 2.39 26.05 -17.60
C GLU A 68 2.13 25.25 -16.31
N LEU A 69 1.37 25.82 -15.38
CA LEU A 69 0.99 25.15 -14.12
C LEU A 69 0.17 23.88 -14.41
N TYR A 70 -0.80 23.97 -15.31
CA TYR A 70 -1.55 22.80 -15.78
C TYR A 70 -0.61 21.73 -16.37
N TYR A 71 0.33 22.12 -17.23
CA TYR A 71 1.29 21.18 -17.84
C TYR A 71 2.17 20.51 -16.78
N ARG A 72 2.65 21.26 -15.78
CA ARG A 72 3.48 20.72 -14.70
C ARG A 72 2.71 19.74 -13.82
N LEU A 73 1.48 20.07 -13.42
CA LEU A 73 0.69 19.21 -12.53
C LEU A 73 0.19 17.92 -13.22
N ASN A 74 -0.07 17.95 -14.53
CA ASN A 74 -0.70 16.84 -15.26
C ASN A 74 0.22 16.06 -16.22
N VAL A 75 1.34 16.64 -16.65
CA VAL A 75 2.22 16.00 -17.65
C VAL A 75 3.63 15.83 -17.10
N ARG A 76 4.28 16.94 -16.73
CA ARG A 76 5.71 16.94 -16.40
C ARG A 76 6.04 17.92 -15.26
N PRO A 77 5.95 17.46 -13.99
CA PRO A 77 6.22 18.29 -12.82
C PRO A 77 7.67 18.77 -12.74
N ASN A 78 8.61 17.95 -13.22
CA ASN A 78 10.02 18.28 -13.30
C ASN A 78 10.68 17.57 -14.49
N LYS A 79 11.93 17.90 -14.78
CA LYS A 79 12.68 17.35 -15.93
C LYS A 79 12.77 15.82 -15.96
N ASN A 80 12.69 15.14 -14.82
CA ASN A 80 13.03 13.72 -14.69
C ASN A 80 11.82 12.80 -14.42
N MET A 81 10.63 13.35 -14.18
CA MET A 81 9.45 12.57 -13.81
C MET A 81 8.22 13.02 -14.58
N THR A 82 7.38 12.06 -14.97
CA THR A 82 6.02 12.33 -15.43
C THR A 82 5.11 12.59 -14.24
N ALA A 83 3.97 13.25 -14.46
CA ALA A 83 3.00 13.54 -13.41
C ALA A 83 2.49 12.29 -12.71
N SER A 84 2.25 11.20 -13.45
CA SER A 84 1.77 9.95 -12.87
C SER A 84 2.74 9.39 -11.83
N THR A 85 4.02 9.26 -12.19
CA THR A 85 5.07 8.78 -11.27
C THR A 85 5.33 9.75 -10.12
N PHE A 86 5.18 11.06 -10.36
CA PHE A 86 5.29 12.07 -9.31
C PHE A 86 4.23 11.88 -8.24
N TRP A 87 2.95 11.79 -8.63
CA TRP A 87 1.84 11.61 -7.68
C TRP A 87 1.87 10.24 -6.99
N GLU A 88 2.28 9.17 -7.69
CA GLU A 88 2.52 7.88 -7.04
C GLU A 88 3.61 7.97 -5.95
N ARG A 89 4.74 8.64 -6.25
CA ARG A 89 5.82 8.85 -5.27
C ARG A 89 5.37 9.74 -4.11
N PHE A 90 4.58 10.77 -4.40
CA PHE A 90 4.01 11.67 -3.41
C PHE A 90 3.15 10.89 -2.41
N ILE A 91 2.21 10.08 -2.90
CA ILE A 91 1.32 9.27 -2.07
C ILE A 91 2.12 8.24 -1.28
N ARG A 92 3.15 7.63 -1.88
CA ARG A 92 4.02 6.71 -1.18
C ARG A 92 4.67 7.35 0.03
N LYS A 93 5.32 8.50 -0.12
CA LYS A 93 5.93 9.21 1.01
C LYS A 93 4.89 9.63 2.03
N LEU A 94 3.77 10.18 1.58
CA LEU A 94 2.70 10.60 2.48
C LEU A 94 2.18 9.47 3.38
N ILE A 95 2.14 8.22 2.89
CA ILE A 95 1.67 7.06 3.68
C ILE A 95 2.79 6.47 4.54
N TYR A 96 4.02 6.35 4.02
CA TYR A 96 5.15 5.78 4.77
C TYR A 96 5.65 6.71 5.88
N ASP A 97 5.82 7.99 5.54
CA ASP A 97 6.44 9.01 6.38
C ASP A 97 5.37 9.86 7.11
N ASN A 98 4.07 9.61 6.84
CA ASN A 98 2.90 10.37 7.33
C ASN A 98 2.89 11.86 6.93
N GLU A 99 3.90 12.29 6.18
CA GLU A 99 4.16 13.66 5.81
C GLU A 99 4.87 13.70 4.46
N CYS A 100 4.51 14.67 3.62
CA CYS A 100 5.15 14.85 2.32
C CYS A 100 5.32 16.35 2.04
N LEU A 101 6.53 16.71 1.61
CA LEU A 101 6.90 18.08 1.25
C LEU A 101 7.31 18.13 -0.22
N VAL A 102 6.70 19.04 -0.96
CA VAL A 102 7.10 19.38 -2.33
C VAL A 102 7.54 20.84 -2.35
N ILE A 103 8.75 21.06 -2.86
CA ILE A 103 9.30 22.39 -3.07
C ILE A 103 9.25 22.75 -4.55
N GLN A 104 9.18 24.05 -4.82
CA GLN A 104 9.40 24.59 -6.16
C GLN A 104 10.86 25.04 -6.29
N ALA A 105 11.55 24.52 -7.31
CA ALA A 105 12.89 24.98 -7.69
C ALA A 105 12.81 26.32 -8.44
N ASP A 106 13.95 26.99 -8.61
CA ASP A 106 14.02 28.32 -9.22
C ASP A 106 13.59 28.33 -10.71
N ASP A 107 13.65 27.17 -11.38
CA ASP A 107 13.15 26.97 -12.75
C ASP A 107 11.69 26.50 -12.81
N GLY A 108 10.98 26.55 -11.67
CA GLY A 108 9.59 26.16 -11.53
C GLY A 108 9.34 24.66 -11.38
N ASP A 109 10.40 23.82 -11.39
CA ASP A 109 10.27 22.36 -11.23
C ASP A 109 9.74 22.00 -9.83
N LEU A 110 8.78 21.08 -9.78
CA LEU A 110 8.26 20.54 -8.53
C LEU A 110 9.09 19.33 -8.10
N LEU A 111 9.67 19.41 -6.91
CA LEU A 111 10.57 18.40 -6.36
C LEU A 111 10.03 17.89 -5.03
N ILE A 112 9.89 16.55 -4.91
CA ILE A 112 9.48 15.91 -3.67
C ILE A 112 10.71 15.74 -2.77
N ALA A 113 10.72 16.34 -1.59
CA ALA A 113 11.79 16.21 -0.61
C ALA A 113 11.88 14.76 -0.10
N ASP A 114 13.09 14.21 -0.06
CA ASP A 114 13.44 12.91 0.55
C ASP A 114 13.62 13.02 2.07
N GLY A 115 13.95 14.20 2.58
CA GLY A 115 13.99 14.51 4.00
C GLY A 115 13.99 16.01 4.24
N PHE A 116 13.54 16.44 5.40
CA PHE A 116 13.52 17.85 5.82
C PHE A 116 13.32 17.93 7.33
N GLN A 117 13.62 19.09 7.90
CA GLN A 117 13.23 19.45 9.26
C GLN A 117 12.05 20.40 9.19
N HIS A 118 10.97 20.08 9.91
CA HIS A 118 9.80 20.92 10.04
C HIS A 118 9.86 21.69 11.36
N ASN A 119 9.98 23.01 11.28
CA ASN A 119 9.98 23.90 12.44
C ASN A 119 8.59 24.55 12.55
N GLU A 120 7.80 24.06 13.51
CA GLU A 120 6.42 24.51 13.76
C GLU A 120 6.39 25.77 14.63
N TYR A 121 5.60 26.76 14.22
CA TYR A 121 5.38 27.99 14.97
C TYR A 121 3.87 28.22 15.18
N ALA A 122 3.48 28.69 16.36
CA ALA A 122 2.05 28.92 16.69
C ALA A 122 1.47 30.21 16.09
N VAL A 123 2.33 31.20 15.84
CA VAL A 123 1.94 32.57 15.41
C VAL A 123 2.54 32.92 14.06
N PHE A 124 3.74 32.41 13.78
CA PHE A 124 4.43 32.61 12.53
C PHE A 124 4.20 31.43 11.61
N GLU A 125 4.52 31.64 10.35
CA GLU A 125 4.50 30.60 9.36
C GLU A 125 5.59 29.56 9.63
N ASP A 126 5.22 28.29 9.50
CA ASP A 126 6.15 27.17 9.61
C ASP A 126 7.28 27.26 8.59
N THR A 127 8.45 26.73 8.97
CA THR A 127 9.61 26.74 8.09
C THR A 127 10.24 25.36 7.97
N PHE A 128 10.72 25.05 6.78
CA PHE A 128 11.37 23.81 6.43
C PHE A 128 12.85 24.06 6.18
N THR A 129 13.70 23.39 6.97
CA THR A 129 15.17 23.47 6.88
C THR A 129 15.76 22.13 6.49
N ASP A 130 17.03 22.12 6.08
CA ASP A 130 17.76 20.92 5.67
C ASP A 130 16.98 20.05 4.66
N VAL A 131 16.33 20.71 3.68
CA VAL A 131 15.52 20.01 2.68
C VAL A 131 16.45 19.26 1.73
N ILE A 132 16.32 17.94 1.72
CA ILE A 132 17.11 17.02 0.89
C ILE A 132 16.26 16.53 -0.28
N VAL A 133 16.77 16.64 -1.49
CA VAL A 133 16.21 16.02 -2.69
C VAL A 133 17.30 15.17 -3.32
N LYS A 134 17.12 13.85 -3.33
CA LYS A 134 18.16 12.87 -3.68
C LYS A 134 19.42 13.10 -2.84
N ASP A 135 20.54 13.42 -3.50
CA ASP A 135 21.83 13.65 -2.85
C ASP A 135 22.15 15.14 -2.64
N TYR A 136 21.17 16.03 -2.87
CA TYR A 136 21.35 17.47 -2.76
C TYR A 136 20.54 18.05 -1.59
N THR A 137 21.23 18.78 -0.71
CA THR A 137 20.60 19.52 0.39
C THR A 137 20.52 21.00 0.05
N PHE A 138 19.31 21.55 0.09
CA PHE A 138 19.09 22.97 -0.11
C PHE A 138 19.58 23.76 1.11
N LYS A 139 20.36 24.82 0.86
CA LYS A 139 20.88 25.70 1.91
C LYS A 139 19.86 26.73 2.40
N ARG A 140 18.82 26.99 1.60
CA ARG A 140 17.76 27.94 1.96
C ARG A 140 16.70 27.23 2.80
N SER A 141 16.08 27.98 3.71
CA SER A 141 14.83 27.58 4.35
C SER A 141 13.67 27.86 3.41
N PHE A 142 12.65 27.03 3.46
CA PHE A 142 11.39 27.25 2.75
C PHE A 142 10.29 27.56 3.76
N LYS A 143 9.40 28.48 3.43
CA LYS A 143 8.22 28.78 4.25
C LYS A 143 7.03 27.90 3.86
N GLN A 144 6.03 27.77 4.72
CA GLN A 144 4.79 27.03 4.41
C GLN A 144 4.13 27.48 3.09
N SER A 145 3.99 28.78 2.85
CA SER A 145 3.46 29.39 1.63
C SER A 145 4.34 29.13 0.41
N GLU A 146 5.59 28.71 0.61
CA GLU A 146 6.53 28.43 -0.47
C GLU A 146 6.44 26.98 -0.97
N VAL A 147 5.77 26.10 -0.24
CA VAL A 147 5.78 24.65 -0.45
C VAL A 147 4.38 24.06 -0.57
N ILE A 148 4.28 22.85 -1.11
CA ILE A 148 3.08 22.02 -0.94
C ILE A 148 3.41 21.03 0.16
N HIS A 149 2.75 21.14 1.29
CA HIS A 149 2.99 20.31 2.45
C HIS A 149 1.72 19.62 2.91
N LEU A 150 1.74 18.28 2.96
CA LEU A 150 0.60 17.51 3.41
C LEU A 150 1.01 16.55 4.53
N LYS A 151 0.21 16.57 5.61
CA LYS A 151 0.15 15.52 6.62
C LYS A 151 -1.09 14.66 6.37
N TYR A 152 -0.93 13.33 6.37
CA TYR A 152 -1.98 12.41 5.91
C TYR A 152 -3.23 12.48 6.80
N ARG A 153 -3.13 12.12 8.09
CA ARG A 153 -4.27 12.30 9.01
C ARG A 153 -4.03 12.10 10.50
N ASN A 154 -2.92 11.52 10.96
CA ASN A 154 -2.70 11.27 12.39
C ASN A 154 -1.27 10.83 12.65
N ASP A 155 -0.60 11.33 13.68
CA ASP A 155 0.80 10.99 14.07
C ASP A 155 1.00 9.50 14.42
N LYS A 156 -0.06 8.69 14.31
CA LYS A 156 -0.12 7.28 14.71
C LYS A 156 -0.26 6.30 13.54
N LEU A 157 -0.31 6.74 12.28
CA LEU A 157 -0.46 5.81 11.15
C LEU A 157 0.71 4.82 11.05
N SER A 158 1.94 5.32 10.95
CA SER A 158 3.13 4.47 10.86
C SER A 158 3.31 3.63 12.14
N PRO A 159 3.20 4.18 13.36
CA PRO A 159 3.21 3.37 14.59
C PRO A 159 2.13 2.28 14.64
N LEU A 160 0.92 2.54 14.11
CA LEU A 160 -0.16 1.57 14.06
C LEU A 160 0.17 0.42 13.09
N ILE A 161 0.67 0.74 11.90
CA ILE A 161 1.10 -0.26 10.92
C ILE A 161 2.30 -1.06 11.46
N ASP A 162 3.21 -0.41 12.18
CA ASP A 162 4.36 -1.04 12.82
C ASP A 162 3.93 -1.99 13.94
N GLY A 163 2.95 -1.60 14.76
CA GLY A 163 2.36 -2.45 15.79
C GLY A 163 1.65 -3.67 15.20
N LEU A 164 0.79 -3.46 14.20
CA LEU A 164 0.13 -4.55 13.46
C LEU A 164 1.16 -5.51 12.85
N PHE A 165 2.26 -4.98 12.32
CA PHE A 165 3.34 -5.78 11.77
C PHE A 165 4.06 -6.61 12.84
N ALA A 166 4.30 -6.06 14.02
CA ALA A 166 4.91 -6.82 15.11
C ALA A 166 4.04 -8.02 15.51
N ASP A 167 2.73 -7.80 15.68
CA ASP A 167 1.77 -8.83 16.08
C ASP A 167 1.63 -9.93 15.01
N TYR A 168 1.42 -9.54 13.75
CA TYR A 168 1.29 -10.49 12.64
C TYR A 168 2.61 -11.15 12.26
N GLY A 169 3.73 -10.45 12.42
CA GLY A 169 5.06 -10.97 12.18
C GLY A 169 5.41 -12.11 13.13
N ASP A 170 5.11 -11.96 14.42
CA ASP A 170 5.33 -13.04 15.40
C ASP A 170 4.43 -14.25 15.10
N LEU A 171 3.14 -14.02 14.83
CA LEU A 171 2.20 -15.07 14.44
C LEU A 171 2.68 -15.82 13.20
N PHE A 172 3.06 -15.09 12.14
CA PHE A 172 3.56 -15.67 10.90
C PHE A 172 4.82 -16.50 11.12
N GLY A 173 5.79 -15.99 11.89
CA GLY A 173 6.99 -16.74 12.22
C GLY A 173 6.69 -18.03 12.99
N ARG A 174 5.76 -18.00 13.95
CA ARG A 174 5.32 -19.21 14.67
C ARG A 174 4.69 -20.24 13.75
N LEU A 175 3.84 -19.80 12.82
CA LEU A 175 3.21 -20.68 11.83
C LEU A 175 4.25 -21.28 10.88
N LEU A 176 5.17 -20.46 10.36
CA LEU A 176 6.26 -20.90 9.48
C LEU A 176 7.14 -21.94 10.17
N ASN A 177 7.55 -21.69 11.42
CA ASN A 177 8.35 -22.61 12.21
C ASN A 177 7.58 -23.88 12.58
N SER A 178 6.26 -23.79 12.75
CA SER A 178 5.43 -24.98 12.93
C SER A 178 5.35 -25.82 11.64
N GLN A 179 5.27 -25.19 10.46
CA GLN A 179 5.30 -25.88 9.18
C GLN A 179 6.64 -26.55 8.89
N LYS A 180 7.75 -25.83 9.09
CA LYS A 180 9.10 -26.39 8.97
C LYS A 180 9.26 -27.65 9.82
N ARG A 181 8.77 -27.61 11.07
CA ARG A 181 8.80 -28.75 12.01
C ARG A 181 7.87 -29.90 11.60
N LYS A 182 6.73 -29.61 10.97
CA LYS A 182 5.78 -30.64 10.48
C LYS A 182 6.37 -31.50 9.37
N ASN A 183 7.13 -30.88 8.48
CA ASN A 183 7.76 -31.58 7.35
C ASN A 183 9.15 -32.14 7.70
N GLN A 184 9.58 -32.08 8.97
CA GLN A 184 10.85 -32.62 9.42
C GLN A 184 10.70 -34.13 9.70
N VAL A 185 11.46 -34.95 8.97
CA VAL A 185 11.57 -36.39 9.24
C VAL A 185 12.24 -36.59 10.60
N ARG A 186 11.57 -37.27 11.52
CA ARG A 186 12.12 -37.63 12.83
C ARG A 186 12.35 -39.14 12.87
N GLY A 187 13.61 -39.54 12.95
CA GLY A 187 13.98 -40.94 13.06
C GLY A 187 14.29 -41.33 14.50
N THR A 188 13.77 -42.48 14.93
CA THR A 188 14.23 -43.18 16.14
C THR A 188 15.05 -44.39 15.74
N VAL A 189 16.14 -44.64 16.46
CA VAL A 189 17.01 -45.80 16.25
C VAL A 189 16.94 -46.65 17.50
N ASP A 190 16.29 -47.80 17.41
CA ASP A 190 16.30 -48.81 18.47
C ASP A 190 17.50 -49.72 18.25
N MET A 191 18.31 -49.92 19.30
CA MET A 191 19.48 -50.78 19.26
C MET A 191 19.41 -51.84 20.34
N ASP A 192 19.41 -53.11 19.95
CA ASP A 192 19.62 -54.23 20.86
C ASP A 192 21.12 -54.37 21.14
N ILE A 193 21.60 -53.67 22.18
CA ILE A 193 23.00 -53.73 22.60
C ILE A 193 23.25 -55.06 23.32
N ILE A 194 23.31 -56.16 22.58
CA ILE A 194 23.62 -57.49 23.15
C ILE A 194 25.14 -57.77 23.11
N GLY A 195 26.00 -56.87 22.58
CA GLY A 195 27.41 -57.22 22.38
C GLY A 195 28.50 -56.15 22.28
N ALA A 196 28.23 -54.85 22.43
CA ALA A 196 29.30 -53.85 22.38
C ALA A 196 30.11 -53.84 23.70
N LYS A 197 31.26 -54.53 23.72
CA LYS A 197 32.11 -54.69 24.93
C LYS A 197 33.46 -53.97 24.86
N THR A 198 33.75 -53.23 23.79
CA THR A 198 35.05 -52.55 23.58
C THR A 198 34.88 -51.10 23.08
N GLU A 199 35.77 -50.21 23.51
CA GLU A 199 35.73 -48.76 23.17
C GLU A 199 35.76 -48.49 21.65
N GLU A 200 36.49 -49.28 20.87
CA GLU A 200 36.54 -49.12 19.40
C GLU A 200 35.18 -49.42 18.73
N GLN A 201 34.42 -50.37 19.27
CA GLN A 201 33.09 -50.70 18.73
C GLN A 201 32.08 -49.59 19.04
N ILE A 202 32.20 -48.95 20.21
CA ILE A 202 31.39 -47.80 20.60
C ILE A 202 31.71 -46.59 19.70
N ALA A 203 32.99 -46.34 19.40
CA ALA A 203 33.41 -45.24 18.54
C ALA A 203 32.90 -45.39 17.09
N LYS A 204 33.01 -46.59 16.51
CA LYS A 204 32.48 -46.89 15.16
C LYS A 204 30.96 -46.78 15.10
N LEU A 205 30.27 -47.17 16.17
CA LEU A 205 28.82 -47.03 16.27
C LEU A 205 28.39 -45.57 16.33
N GLN A 206 29.09 -44.74 17.13
CA GLN A 206 28.83 -43.31 17.21
C GLN A 206 29.08 -42.62 15.86
N GLU A 207 30.15 -42.99 15.15
CA GLU A 207 30.43 -42.45 13.82
C GLU A 207 29.36 -42.84 12.77
N PHE A 208 28.82 -44.06 12.86
CA PHE A 208 27.71 -44.50 12.03
C PHE A 208 26.44 -43.68 12.33
N ILE A 209 26.11 -43.46 13.60
CA ILE A 209 24.98 -42.63 14.04
C ILE A 209 25.13 -41.18 13.54
N ASP A 210 26.30 -40.57 13.71
CA ASP A 210 26.57 -39.20 13.27
C ASP A 210 26.46 -39.06 11.74
N LYS A 211 26.93 -40.05 10.97
CA LYS A 211 26.78 -40.08 9.50
C LYS A 211 25.33 -40.24 9.06
N MET A 212 24.54 -41.07 9.75
CA MET A 212 23.11 -41.22 9.48
C MET A 212 22.36 -39.92 9.74
N TYR A 213 22.54 -39.29 10.91
CA TYR A 213 21.90 -38.01 11.23
C TYR A 213 22.28 -36.91 10.24
N LYS A 214 23.55 -36.87 9.81
CA LYS A 214 23.99 -35.92 8.79
C LYS A 214 23.34 -36.19 7.44
N ALA A 215 23.22 -37.45 7.01
CA ALA A 215 22.58 -37.82 5.74
C ALA A 215 21.08 -37.48 5.72
N ILE A 216 20.36 -37.72 6.82
CA ILE A 216 18.93 -37.36 6.96
C ILE A 216 18.74 -35.84 6.98
N GLY A 217 19.66 -35.09 7.62
CA GLY A 217 19.55 -33.63 7.71
C GLY A 217 19.94 -32.85 6.45
N THR A 218 20.61 -33.48 5.47
CA THR A 218 21.15 -32.76 4.27
C THR A 218 20.69 -33.32 2.94
N LYS A 219 20.06 -34.50 2.87
CA LYS A 219 19.62 -35.11 1.61
C LYS A 219 18.10 -35.28 1.60
N ASP A 220 17.48 -34.89 0.49
CA ASP A 220 16.02 -34.99 0.28
C ASP A 220 15.49 -36.45 0.32
N ILE A 221 16.35 -37.42 0.04
CA ILE A 221 16.07 -38.86 0.19
C ILE A 221 17.30 -39.52 0.85
N ALA A 222 17.12 -40.03 2.08
CA ALA A 222 18.16 -40.74 2.82
C ALA A 222 17.78 -42.22 2.97
N ILE A 223 18.47 -43.12 2.25
CA ILE A 223 18.30 -44.56 2.40
C ILE A 223 19.29 -45.05 3.45
N VAL A 224 18.77 -45.58 4.57
CA VAL A 224 19.57 -46.10 5.68
C VAL A 224 19.56 -47.64 5.65
N PRO A 225 20.73 -48.30 5.49
CA PRO A 225 20.80 -49.76 5.55
C PRO A 225 20.59 -50.26 6.99
N GLN A 226 19.56 -51.07 7.22
CA GLN A 226 19.28 -51.69 8.53
C GLN A 226 20.16 -52.93 8.76
N GLN A 227 20.81 -53.02 9.91
CA GLN A 227 21.55 -54.20 10.36
C GLN A 227 20.71 -54.96 11.42
N LYS A 228 20.90 -56.29 11.54
CA LYS A 228 20.23 -57.07 12.60
C LYS A 228 20.53 -56.47 13.98
N GLY A 229 19.48 -56.09 14.72
CA GLY A 229 19.57 -55.45 16.03
C GLY A 229 19.60 -53.91 16.01
N ILE A 230 19.52 -53.28 14.83
CA ILE A 230 19.34 -51.83 14.68
C ILE A 230 18.07 -51.59 13.86
N ASN A 231 17.01 -51.13 14.52
CA ASN A 231 15.76 -50.75 13.87
C ASN A 231 15.68 -49.23 13.74
N TYR A 232 15.63 -48.74 12.50
CA TYR A 232 15.36 -47.34 12.23
C TYR A 232 13.88 -47.17 11.89
N ASN A 233 13.18 -46.41 12.72
CA ASN A 233 11.77 -46.09 12.54
C ASN A 233 11.62 -44.60 12.28
N GLU A 234 11.07 -44.24 11.12
CA GLU A 234 10.64 -42.87 10.86
C GLU A 234 9.32 -42.65 11.60
N ILE A 235 9.35 -41.74 12.58
CA ILE A 235 8.13 -41.23 13.19
C ILE A 235 7.51 -40.25 12.19
N TYR A 236 6.79 -40.80 11.23
CA TYR A 236 5.79 -40.03 10.51
C TYR A 236 4.61 -39.83 11.45
N ASN A 237 4.59 -38.70 12.17
CA ASN A 237 3.37 -38.27 12.84
C ASN A 237 2.36 -37.88 11.76
N GLY A 238 1.66 -38.87 11.21
CA GLY A 238 0.55 -38.70 10.26
C GLY A 238 -0.68 -38.00 10.86
N VAL A 239 -0.58 -37.47 12.08
CA VAL A 239 -1.61 -36.60 12.65
C VAL A 239 -1.33 -35.18 12.16
N ALA A 240 -2.11 -34.78 11.16
CA ALA A 240 -2.07 -33.49 10.47
C ALA A 240 -2.46 -32.28 11.36
N ASN A 241 -2.02 -32.21 12.61
CA ASN A 241 -2.38 -31.15 13.57
C ASN A 241 -1.31 -30.05 13.67
N GLY A 242 -0.75 -29.65 12.53
CA GLY A 242 0.01 -28.42 12.40
C GLY A 242 -0.68 -27.54 11.37
N PRO A 243 -0.45 -26.21 11.41
CA PRO A 243 -1.04 -25.26 10.47
C PRO A 243 -1.00 -25.79 9.04
N SER A 244 -1.95 -25.40 8.20
CA SER A 244 -1.85 -25.61 6.74
C SER A 244 -1.22 -24.40 6.07
N VAL A 245 -0.80 -24.53 4.81
CA VAL A 245 -0.40 -23.36 4.00
C VAL A 245 -1.57 -22.37 3.88
N GLU A 246 -2.80 -22.86 3.98
CA GLU A 246 -4.01 -22.05 4.02
C GLU A 246 -4.06 -21.13 5.25
N GLU A 247 -3.62 -21.60 6.43
CA GLU A 247 -3.55 -20.76 7.63
C GLU A 247 -2.51 -19.64 7.48
N ILE A 248 -1.39 -19.92 6.81
CA ILE A 248 -0.39 -18.91 6.47
C ILE A 248 -1.02 -17.84 5.56
N ASN A 249 -1.74 -18.25 4.52
CA ASN A 249 -2.42 -17.32 3.62
C ASN A 249 -3.50 -16.50 4.36
N LYS A 250 -4.23 -17.10 5.30
CA LYS A 250 -5.22 -16.39 6.13
C LYS A 250 -4.57 -15.31 6.99
N VAL A 251 -3.40 -15.57 7.57
CA VAL A 251 -2.66 -14.56 8.34
C VAL A 251 -2.14 -13.44 7.45
N THR A 252 -1.56 -13.77 6.30
CA THR A 252 -1.08 -12.77 5.32
C THR A 252 -2.22 -11.89 4.80
N ASN A 253 -3.34 -12.50 4.40
CA ASN A 253 -4.54 -11.78 3.93
C ASN A 253 -5.17 -10.97 5.05
N GLY A 254 -5.18 -11.50 6.28
CA GLY A 254 -5.61 -10.78 7.46
C GLY A 254 -4.80 -9.50 7.69
N PHE A 255 -3.47 -9.59 7.57
CA PHE A 255 -2.59 -8.43 7.68
C PHE A 255 -2.86 -7.39 6.57
N LEU A 256 -2.96 -7.84 5.31
CA LEU A 256 -3.32 -6.96 4.19
C LEU A 256 -4.66 -6.26 4.42
N ASN A 257 -5.65 -6.98 4.95
CA ASN A 257 -6.97 -6.42 5.25
C ASN A 257 -6.90 -5.31 6.30
N GLN A 258 -6.12 -5.50 7.37
CA GLN A 258 -5.94 -4.48 8.40
C GLN A 258 -5.24 -3.23 7.83
N VAL A 259 -4.18 -3.42 7.05
CA VAL A 259 -3.49 -2.30 6.37
C VAL A 259 -4.44 -1.55 5.43
N ALA A 260 -5.24 -2.28 4.64
CA ALA A 260 -6.23 -1.71 3.75
C ALA A 260 -7.30 -0.91 4.51
N MET A 261 -7.83 -1.45 5.61
CA MET A 261 -8.81 -0.75 6.46
C MET A 261 -8.25 0.54 7.04
N VAL A 262 -7.01 0.52 7.51
CA VAL A 262 -6.33 1.69 8.08
C VAL A 262 -6.13 2.79 7.04
N ILE A 263 -5.83 2.44 5.79
CA ILE A 263 -5.73 3.39 4.68
C ILE A 263 -7.12 3.83 4.17
N GLY A 264 -8.16 3.02 4.40
CA GLY A 264 -9.53 3.24 3.92
C GLY A 264 -9.82 2.61 2.55
N ILE A 265 -9.07 1.59 2.15
CA ILE A 265 -9.29 0.84 0.91
C ILE A 265 -10.20 -0.35 1.22
N PRO A 266 -11.37 -0.49 0.56
CA PRO A 266 -12.18 -1.70 0.65
C PRO A 266 -11.40 -2.93 0.17
N THR A 267 -11.32 -3.96 1.01
CA THR A 267 -10.52 -5.18 0.73
C THR A 267 -11.00 -5.92 -0.51
N ALA A 268 -12.31 -5.88 -0.79
CA ALA A 268 -12.90 -6.46 -2.00
C ALA A 268 -12.24 -5.92 -3.29
N LEU A 269 -11.86 -4.64 -3.32
CA LEU A 269 -11.18 -4.04 -4.47
C LEU A 269 -9.74 -4.56 -4.62
N LEU A 270 -9.07 -4.89 -3.52
CA LEU A 270 -7.71 -5.45 -3.54
C LEU A 270 -7.69 -6.90 -4.02
N TYR A 271 -8.71 -7.69 -3.66
CA TYR A 271 -8.82 -9.09 -4.11
C TYR A 271 -9.49 -9.24 -5.48
N GLY A 272 -10.03 -8.17 -6.06
CA GLY A 272 -10.74 -8.22 -7.34
C GLY A 272 -12.08 -8.94 -7.24
N GLU A 273 -12.75 -8.86 -6.09
CA GLU A 273 -14.08 -9.41 -5.91
C GLU A 273 -15.08 -8.64 -6.77
N MET A 274 -15.88 -9.35 -7.58
CA MET A 274 -16.82 -8.74 -8.52
C MET A 274 -18.17 -8.35 -7.87
N ALA A 275 -18.42 -8.82 -6.65
CA ALA A 275 -19.66 -8.54 -5.93
C ALA A 275 -19.69 -7.09 -5.41
N ASP A 276 -20.77 -6.36 -5.70
CA ASP A 276 -21.00 -4.98 -5.24
C ASP A 276 -19.85 -3.99 -5.56
N VAL A 277 -19.04 -4.24 -6.60
CA VAL A 277 -17.86 -3.41 -6.97
C VAL A 277 -18.22 -1.94 -7.10
N GLU A 278 -19.38 -1.61 -7.65
CA GLU A 278 -19.82 -0.22 -7.80
C GLU A 278 -19.97 0.49 -6.45
N LYS A 279 -20.59 -0.17 -5.46
CA LYS A 279 -20.75 0.39 -4.10
C LYS A 279 -19.39 0.50 -3.40
N GLN A 280 -18.55 -0.51 -3.54
CA GLN A 280 -17.20 -0.51 -2.95
C GLN A 280 -16.34 0.61 -3.56
N THR A 281 -16.38 0.78 -4.88
CA THR A 281 -15.71 1.87 -5.59
C THR A 281 -16.25 3.23 -5.13
N LYS A 282 -17.58 3.39 -5.01
CA LYS A 282 -18.17 4.63 -4.51
C LYS A 282 -17.70 4.98 -3.10
N ASN A 283 -17.68 4.01 -2.19
CA ASN A 283 -17.19 4.20 -0.82
C ASN A 283 -15.70 4.57 -0.81
N TYR A 284 -14.87 3.85 -1.56
CA TYR A 284 -13.45 4.14 -1.71
C TYR A 284 -13.22 5.57 -2.21
N MET A 285 -13.94 5.98 -3.25
CA MET A 285 -13.83 7.32 -3.81
C MET A 285 -14.29 8.39 -2.83
N LEU A 286 -15.39 8.16 -2.11
CA LEU A 286 -16.00 9.15 -1.21
C LEU A 286 -15.22 9.35 0.09
N PHE A 287 -14.74 8.26 0.70
CA PHE A 287 -14.15 8.30 2.05
C PHE A 287 -12.63 8.38 2.06
N THR A 288 -11.98 8.00 0.96
CA THR A 288 -10.51 7.89 0.90
C THR A 288 -9.92 8.79 -0.18
N VAL A 289 -10.35 8.64 -1.44
CA VAL A 289 -9.75 9.37 -2.57
C VAL A 289 -10.13 10.85 -2.57
N ARG A 290 -11.43 11.19 -2.58
CA ARG A 290 -11.89 12.59 -2.65
C ARG A 290 -11.42 13.44 -1.47
N PRO A 291 -11.41 12.96 -0.21
CA PRO A 291 -10.86 13.75 0.90
C PRO A 291 -9.36 14.04 0.72
N LEU A 292 -8.60 13.11 0.17
CA LEU A 292 -7.18 13.31 -0.10
C LEU A 292 -6.95 14.27 -1.27
N LEU A 293 -7.72 14.14 -2.36
CA LEU A 293 -7.69 15.09 -3.48
C LEU A 293 -8.12 16.49 -3.03
N LYS A 294 -9.07 16.61 -2.09
CA LYS A 294 -9.46 17.90 -1.51
C LYS A 294 -8.31 18.54 -0.74
N LYS A 295 -7.61 17.77 0.10
CA LYS A 295 -6.39 18.25 0.80
C LYS A 295 -5.34 18.74 -0.19
N LEU A 296 -5.09 17.96 -1.25
CA LEU A 296 -4.16 18.33 -2.31
C LEU A 296 -4.59 19.61 -3.04
N SER A 297 -5.87 19.72 -3.36
CA SER A 297 -6.46 20.89 -4.01
C SER A 297 -6.33 22.13 -3.14
N ASP A 298 -6.60 22.02 -1.84
CA ASP A 298 -6.53 23.14 -0.90
C ASP A 298 -5.09 23.63 -0.74
N GLU A 299 -4.15 22.70 -0.53
CA GLU A 299 -2.73 23.04 -0.42
C GLU A 299 -2.20 23.66 -1.71
N ALA A 300 -2.56 23.10 -2.87
CA ALA A 300 -2.15 23.66 -4.15
C ALA A 300 -2.75 25.06 -4.38
N ASN A 301 -3.99 25.30 -3.99
CA ASN A 301 -4.61 26.62 -4.13
C ASN A 301 -3.94 27.67 -3.26
N VAL A 302 -3.67 27.36 -1.99
CA VAL A 302 -2.94 28.26 -1.09
C VAL A 302 -1.52 28.53 -1.60
N LYS A 303 -0.89 27.54 -2.22
CA LYS A 303 0.47 27.63 -2.74
C LYS A 303 0.58 28.48 -4.01
N PHE A 304 -0.35 28.34 -4.94
CA PHE A 304 -0.23 28.92 -6.28
C PHE A 304 -1.08 30.18 -6.49
N PHE A 305 -2.03 30.49 -5.62
CA PHE A 305 -2.88 31.66 -5.75
C PHE A 305 -2.99 32.43 -4.43
N GLU A 306 -2.92 33.75 -4.54
CA GLU A 306 -3.24 34.64 -3.44
C GLU A 306 -4.75 34.62 -3.14
N MET A 307 -5.14 35.00 -1.92
CA MET A 307 -6.55 35.02 -1.50
C MET A 307 -7.44 35.79 -2.49
N ASN A 308 -6.99 36.94 -2.98
CA ASN A 308 -7.75 37.77 -3.91
C ASN A 308 -7.90 37.11 -5.29
N GLU A 309 -6.86 36.42 -5.76
CA GLU A 309 -6.89 35.68 -7.02
C GLU A 309 -7.85 34.51 -6.93
N TYR A 310 -7.80 33.77 -5.82
CA TYR A 310 -8.75 32.68 -5.54
C TYR A 310 -10.19 33.15 -5.52
N LEU A 311 -10.47 34.25 -4.80
CA LEU A 311 -11.82 34.83 -4.73
C LEU A 311 -12.28 35.42 -6.07
N SER A 312 -11.36 35.87 -6.93
CA SER A 312 -11.67 36.30 -8.30
C SER A 312 -11.99 35.14 -9.24
N GLY A 313 -11.76 33.89 -8.80
CA GLY A 313 -12.08 32.68 -9.53
C GLY A 313 -10.88 31.94 -10.11
N GLN A 314 -9.65 32.32 -9.76
CA GLN A 314 -8.44 31.56 -10.11
C GLN A 314 -8.23 30.40 -9.13
N LYS A 315 -8.34 29.16 -9.59
CA LYS A 315 -8.18 28.01 -8.70
C LYS A 315 -7.75 26.75 -9.44
N ILE A 316 -7.10 25.86 -8.72
CA ILE A 316 -6.91 24.46 -9.11
C ILE A 316 -8.11 23.65 -8.60
N GLU A 317 -8.79 22.98 -9.52
CA GLU A 317 -9.81 21.98 -9.24
C GLU A 317 -9.26 20.60 -9.62
N VAL A 318 -9.28 19.64 -8.69
CA VAL A 318 -8.77 18.30 -8.96
C VAL A 318 -9.92 17.36 -9.29
N LYS A 319 -10.04 16.99 -10.58
CA LYS A 319 -11.04 16.05 -11.05
C LYS A 319 -10.59 14.62 -10.76
N ALA A 320 -11.32 13.96 -9.89
CA ALA A 320 -11.12 12.55 -9.58
C ALA A 320 -11.52 11.67 -10.78
N VAL A 321 -10.88 10.51 -10.92
CA VAL A 321 -11.32 9.48 -11.87
C VAL A 321 -12.75 9.03 -11.53
N SER A 322 -13.61 8.95 -12.53
CA SER A 322 -14.99 8.46 -12.39
C SER A 322 -15.10 7.05 -12.95
N TYR A 323 -15.84 6.20 -12.25
CA TYR A 323 -16.23 4.88 -12.74
C TYR A 323 -17.34 4.97 -13.80
N GLN A 324 -18.27 5.92 -13.63
CA GLN A 324 -19.39 6.11 -14.54
C GLN A 324 -18.98 7.08 -15.66
N SER A 325 -19.15 6.63 -16.90
CA SER A 325 -19.01 7.46 -18.08
C SER A 325 -20.25 8.36 -18.26
N ILE A 326 -20.13 9.38 -19.11
CA ILE A 326 -21.28 10.21 -19.49
C ILE A 326 -22.40 9.37 -20.14
N PHE A 327 -22.05 8.26 -20.80
CA PHE A 327 -23.02 7.35 -21.40
C PHE A 327 -23.80 6.58 -20.34
N ASP A 328 -23.14 6.18 -19.25
CA ASP A 328 -23.80 5.50 -18.12
C ASP A 328 -24.75 6.46 -17.38
N LEU A 329 -24.38 7.75 -17.33
CA LEU A 329 -25.18 8.79 -16.70
C LEU A 329 -26.31 9.32 -17.59
N ALA A 330 -26.32 9.02 -18.90
CA ALA A 330 -27.21 9.66 -19.87
C ALA A 330 -28.70 9.56 -19.49
N THR A 331 -29.16 8.39 -19.04
CA THR A 331 -30.56 8.19 -18.62
C THR A 331 -30.90 8.98 -17.35
N SER A 332 -29.95 9.11 -16.41
CA SER A 332 -30.15 9.90 -15.19
C SER A 332 -30.15 11.40 -15.52
N ILE A 333 -29.23 11.83 -16.40
CA ILE A 333 -29.15 13.20 -16.90
C ILE A 333 -30.45 13.59 -17.63
N ASP A 334 -30.93 12.75 -18.53
CA ASP A 334 -32.20 12.97 -19.24
C ASP A 334 -33.37 13.12 -18.26
N LYS A 335 -33.45 12.30 -17.21
CA LYS A 335 -34.47 12.44 -16.16
C LYS A 335 -34.36 13.75 -15.39
N LEU A 336 -33.14 14.18 -15.04
CA LEU A 336 -32.91 15.45 -14.33
C LEU A 336 -33.31 16.65 -15.18
N ILE A 337 -32.91 16.67 -16.46
CA ILE A 337 -33.26 17.74 -17.40
C ILE A 337 -34.77 17.71 -17.70
N SER A 338 -35.34 16.55 -18.03
CA SER A 338 -36.75 16.40 -18.41
C SER A 338 -37.74 16.68 -17.28
N SER A 339 -37.32 16.52 -16.02
CA SER A 339 -38.07 16.92 -14.83
C SER A 339 -38.04 18.42 -14.56
N SER A 340 -37.27 19.19 -15.34
CA SER A 340 -37.02 20.63 -15.15
C SER A 340 -36.38 20.97 -13.80
N ALA A 341 -35.80 20.01 -13.10
CA ALA A 341 -35.09 20.26 -11.85
C ALA A 341 -33.74 20.97 -12.08
N PHE A 342 -33.10 20.72 -13.22
CA PHE A 342 -31.79 21.28 -13.58
C PHE A 342 -31.76 21.74 -15.05
N THR A 343 -30.92 22.73 -15.36
CA THR A 343 -30.61 23.16 -16.72
C THR A 343 -29.48 22.33 -17.33
N GLY A 344 -29.29 22.42 -18.64
CA GLY A 344 -28.22 21.71 -19.33
C GLY A 344 -26.82 22.13 -18.84
N ASN A 345 -26.60 23.42 -18.60
CA ASN A 345 -25.34 23.94 -18.11
C ASN A 345 -25.08 23.61 -16.63
N GLU A 346 -26.11 23.52 -15.80
CA GLU A 346 -25.98 23.02 -14.42
C GLU A 346 -25.53 21.56 -14.41
N ILE A 347 -26.14 20.69 -15.23
CA ILE A 347 -25.70 19.30 -15.34
C ILE A 347 -24.28 19.20 -15.90
N ARG A 348 -23.93 20.00 -16.91
CA ARG A 348 -22.55 20.05 -17.43
C ARG A 348 -21.55 20.39 -16.32
N SER A 349 -21.86 21.37 -15.48
CA SER A 349 -21.01 21.72 -14.33
C SER A 349 -20.90 20.55 -13.34
N GLU A 350 -21.99 19.85 -13.04
CA GLU A 350 -22.00 18.69 -12.12
C GLU A 350 -21.21 17.48 -12.65
N VAL A 351 -21.15 17.30 -13.97
CA VAL A 351 -20.34 16.24 -14.61
C VAL A 351 -18.94 16.73 -15.04
N ASP A 352 -18.50 17.87 -14.51
CA ASP A 352 -17.19 18.50 -14.76
C ASP A 352 -16.92 18.80 -16.25
N TYR A 353 -17.93 19.27 -16.98
CA TYR A 353 -17.81 19.86 -18.32
C TYR A 353 -17.95 21.37 -18.23
N GLU A 354 -17.24 22.08 -19.13
CA GLU A 354 -17.40 23.53 -19.26
C GLU A 354 -18.82 23.88 -19.67
N SER A 355 -19.38 24.94 -19.08
CA SER A 355 -20.64 25.52 -19.52
C SER A 355 -20.53 25.91 -21.01
N SER A 356 -21.59 25.66 -21.75
CA SER A 356 -21.70 26.08 -23.14
C SER A 356 -22.29 27.49 -23.20
N ASP A 357 -21.90 28.27 -24.20
CA ASP A 357 -22.48 29.59 -24.48
C ASP A 357 -23.86 29.51 -25.18
N ASP A 358 -24.38 28.30 -25.43
CA ASP A 358 -25.71 28.09 -26.01
C ASP A 358 -26.81 28.47 -25.00
N PRO A 359 -27.63 29.50 -25.29
CA PRO A 359 -28.71 29.92 -24.39
C PRO A 359 -29.73 28.82 -24.08
N ASN A 360 -29.88 27.82 -24.96
CA ASN A 360 -30.79 26.70 -24.75
C ASN A 360 -30.36 25.77 -23.61
N LEU A 361 -29.10 25.85 -23.17
CA LEU A 361 -28.58 25.06 -22.06
C LEU A 361 -28.77 25.75 -20.71
N ASP A 362 -29.16 27.03 -20.68
CA ASP A 362 -29.49 27.78 -19.46
C ASP A 362 -31.00 27.84 -19.18
N ILE A 363 -31.84 27.27 -20.06
CA ILE A 363 -33.28 27.18 -19.87
C ILE A 363 -33.69 25.82 -19.30
N HIS A 364 -34.73 25.82 -18.48
CA HIS A 364 -35.37 24.60 -18.00
C HIS A 364 -36.27 24.02 -19.10
N HIS A 365 -36.07 22.74 -19.41
CA HIS A 365 -36.90 22.00 -20.36
C HIS A 365 -37.88 21.09 -19.60
N ILE A 366 -39.17 21.17 -19.90
CA ILE A 366 -40.18 20.24 -19.36
C ILE A 366 -40.63 19.33 -20.49
N THR A 367 -40.44 18.02 -20.33
CA THR A 367 -41.07 17.07 -21.26
C THR A 367 -42.58 17.02 -21.03
N LYS A 368 -43.35 16.78 -22.10
CA LYS A 368 -44.83 16.73 -22.07
C LYS A 368 -45.41 15.78 -21.01
N ASN A 369 -44.63 14.83 -20.51
CA ASN A 369 -45.02 13.87 -19.48
C ASN A 369 -45.11 14.49 -18.06
N TYR A 370 -44.47 15.63 -17.82
CA TYR A 370 -44.47 16.33 -16.52
C TYR A 370 -45.22 17.66 -16.54
N THR A 371 -45.74 18.08 -17.69
CA THR A 371 -46.63 19.23 -17.79
C THR A 371 -47.92 18.92 -17.03
N LYS A 372 -48.30 19.76 -16.06
CA LYS A 372 -49.57 19.58 -15.35
C LYS A 372 -50.71 19.54 -16.38
N LEU A 373 -51.62 18.57 -16.25
CA LEU A 373 -52.87 18.41 -17.02
C LEU A 373 -53.89 19.55 -16.81
N ASN A 374 -53.42 20.77 -16.55
CA ASN A 374 -54.24 21.96 -16.34
C ASN A 374 -54.06 23.01 -17.46
N GLU A 375 -53.69 22.57 -18.66
CA GLU A 375 -53.95 23.33 -19.90
C GLU A 375 -54.85 22.48 -20.80
N SER A 376 -56.03 22.19 -20.25
CA SER A 376 -57.21 21.86 -21.05
C SER A 376 -57.84 23.17 -21.51
N GLU A 377 -57.22 23.87 -22.46
CA GLU A 377 -57.96 24.74 -23.37
C GLU A 377 -57.86 24.12 -24.77
N GLY A 378 -58.75 23.15 -24.99
CA GLY A 378 -59.28 22.93 -26.33
C GLY A 378 -60.10 24.15 -26.74
N GLY A 379 -59.83 24.65 -27.94
CA GLY A 379 -60.60 25.73 -28.54
C GLY A 379 -60.00 26.10 -29.88
N ASP A 380 -60.71 25.75 -30.95
CA ASP A 380 -60.38 25.99 -32.36
C ASP A 380 -59.78 27.37 -32.66
N LYS A 381 -58.71 27.38 -33.45
CA LYS A 381 -58.62 28.13 -34.72
C LYS A 381 -57.43 27.71 -35.58
#